data_AF-A0A7C5NAG9-F1
#
_entry.id   AF-A0A7C5NAG9-F1
#
_cell.length_a   1.000
_cell.length_b   1.000
_cell.length_c   1.000
_cell.angle_alpha   90.00
_cell.angle_beta   90.00
_cell.angle_gamma   90.00
#
_symmetry.space_group_name_H-M   'P 1'
#
loop_
_entity.id
_entity.type
_entity.pdbx_description
1 polymer ?
#
loop_
_entity_poly.entity_id
_entity_poly.type
_entity_poly.pdbx_seq_one_letter_code
_entity_poly.pdbx_strand_id
1 'polypeptide(L)'
;MQAEVSRNMPPERRSREIETALSALDTLGGRFDTLARQRAEQVLVDHRRVREAAQARGEYRVQPQLPADVMSVYVLVPDRELF
;
A
#
# COMPACT_ATOMS: atom_id res chain seq x y z
N MET A 1 -13.70 11.77 11.67
CA MET A 1 -12.64 11.54 12.68
C MET A 1 -11.72 12.75 12.67
N GLN A 2 -12.01 13.76 13.49
CA GLN A 2 -11.04 14.82 13.80
C GLN A 2 -10.74 14.67 15.28
N ALA A 3 -9.53 14.20 15.60
CA ALA A 3 -8.99 14.25 16.94
C ALA A 3 -8.18 15.55 17.05
N GLU A 4 -8.32 16.28 18.16
CA GLU A 4 -7.46 17.43 18.43
C GLU A 4 -6.01 16.98 18.57
N VAL A 5 -5.09 17.81 18.09
CA VAL A 5 -3.65 17.54 18.21
C VAL A 5 -3.26 17.67 19.67
N SER A 6 -3.08 16.56 20.36
CA SER A 6 -2.76 16.58 21.80
C SER A 6 -1.35 17.07 22.09
N ARG A 7 -0.36 16.57 21.33
CA ARG A 7 1.03 17.01 21.45
C ARG A 7 1.87 16.68 20.24
N ASN A 8 2.87 17.51 19.99
CA ASN A 8 3.95 17.16 19.08
C ASN A 8 4.80 16.02 19.65
N MET A 9 5.10 15.05 18.81
CA MET A 9 5.99 13.95 19.16
C MET A 9 7.45 14.44 19.28
N PRO A 10 8.16 14.08 20.37
CA PRO A 10 9.59 14.35 20.49
C PRO A 10 10.37 13.82 19.28
N PRO A 11 11.40 14.54 18.79
CA PRO A 11 12.16 14.13 17.60
C PRO A 11 12.73 12.71 17.69
N GLU A 12 13.26 12.32 18.84
CA GLU A 12 13.89 11.01 19.05
C GLU A 12 12.87 9.88 18.96
N ARG A 13 11.66 10.12 19.49
CA ARG A 13 10.56 9.16 19.36
C ARG A 13 10.14 9.04 17.90
N ARG A 14 10.01 10.17 17.19
CA ARG A 14 9.65 10.16 15.76
C ARG A 14 10.65 9.35 14.93
N SER A 15 11.95 9.56 15.14
CA SER A 15 12.99 8.78 14.43
C SER A 15 12.89 7.29 14.72
N ARG A 16 12.69 6.90 16.00
CA ARG A 16 12.54 5.48 16.38
C ARG A 16 11.34 4.80 15.74
N GLU A 17 10.19 5.48 15.66
CA GLU A 17 9.00 4.95 15.00
C GLU A 17 9.28 4.67 13.52
N ILE A 18 9.95 5.60 12.83
CA ILE A 18 10.34 5.44 11.42
C ILE A 18 11.37 4.32 11.25
N GLU A 19 12.43 4.29 12.06
CA GLU A 19 13.46 3.23 12.00
C GLU A 19 12.86 1.85 12.22
N THR A 20 11.93 1.73 13.18
CA THR A 20 11.20 0.48 13.43
C THR A 20 10.38 0.07 12.21
N ALA A 21 9.63 1.00 11.62
CA ALA A 21 8.83 0.73 10.42
C ALA A 21 9.71 0.34 9.22
N LEU A 22 10.85 1.00 9.03
CA LEU A 22 11.82 0.68 7.97
C LEU A 22 12.40 -0.72 8.17
N SER A 23 12.78 -1.08 9.40
CA SER A 23 13.32 -2.42 9.70
C SER A 23 12.32 -3.55 9.43
N ALA A 24 11.02 -3.25 9.51
CA ALA A 24 9.97 -4.22 9.21
C ALA A 24 9.73 -4.42 7.70
N LEU A 25 10.18 -3.51 6.82
CA LEU A 25 9.91 -3.57 5.38
C LEU A 25 10.40 -4.86 4.72
N ASP A 26 11.56 -5.36 5.14
CA ASP A 26 12.14 -6.60 4.58
C ASP A 26 11.21 -7.79 4.77
N THR A 27 10.41 -7.80 5.84
CA THR A 27 9.42 -8.84 6.13
C THR A 27 8.10 -8.67 5.36
N LEU A 28 7.87 -7.49 4.76
CA LEU A 28 6.62 -7.14 4.09
C LEU A 28 6.67 -7.33 2.56
N GLY A 29 7.85 -7.53 1.96
CA GLY A 29 8.01 -7.65 0.50
C GLY A 29 7.05 -8.66 -0.13
N GLY A 30 6.94 -9.86 0.42
CA GLY A 30 5.99 -10.87 -0.08
C GLY A 30 4.51 -10.45 -0.01
N ARG A 31 4.15 -9.61 0.98
CA ARG A 31 2.79 -9.04 1.07
C ARG A 31 2.57 -7.97 0.00
N PHE A 32 3.58 -7.15 -0.30
CA PHE A 32 3.50 -6.18 -1.40
C PHE A 32 3.36 -6.87 -2.75
N ASP A 33 4.12 -7.93 -3.00
CA ASP A 33 3.99 -8.72 -4.22
C ASP A 33 2.60 -9.35 -4.37
N THR A 34 2.03 -9.83 -3.26
CA THR A 34 0.66 -10.36 -3.23
C THR A 34 -0.36 -9.27 -3.58
N LEU A 35 -0.22 -8.07 -3.00
CA LEU A 35 -1.08 -6.93 -3.31
C LEU A 35 -0.95 -6.50 -4.77
N ALA A 36 0.27 -6.47 -5.31
CA ALA A 36 0.51 -6.12 -6.71
C ALA A 36 -0.14 -7.13 -7.69
N ARG A 37 -0.11 -8.43 -7.38
CA ARG A 37 -0.83 -9.46 -8.14
C ARG A 37 -2.34 -9.25 -8.10
N GLN A 38 -2.91 -9.00 -6.92
CA GLN A 38 -4.34 -8.71 -6.77
C GLN A 38 -4.76 -7.47 -7.57
N ARG A 39 -3.93 -6.41 -7.59
CA ARG A 39 -4.19 -5.21 -8.38
C ARG A 39 -4.15 -5.50 -9.89
N ALA A 40 -3.19 -6.30 -10.35
CA ALA A 40 -3.11 -6.71 -11.76
C ALA A 40 -4.36 -7.51 -12.19
N GLU A 41 -4.86 -8.40 -11.34
CA GLU A 41 -6.11 -9.14 -11.56
C GLU A 41 -7.32 -8.21 -11.64
N GLN A 42 -7.44 -7.24 -10.72
CA GLN A 42 -8.54 -6.27 -10.75
C GLN A 42 -8.52 -5.43 -12.04
N VAL A 43 -7.34 -4.95 -12.45
CA VAL A 43 -7.17 -4.20 -13.70
C VAL A 43 -7.56 -5.05 -14.91
N LEU A 44 -7.20 -6.33 -14.93
CA LEU A 44 -7.61 -7.26 -15.99
C LEU A 44 -9.14 -7.44 -16.04
N VAL A 45 -9.80 -7.58 -14.89
CA VAL A 45 -11.26 -7.68 -14.79
C VAL A 45 -11.92 -6.41 -15.32
N ASP A 46 -11.43 -5.23 -14.92
CA ASP A 46 -11.96 -3.95 -15.37
C ASP A 46 -11.81 -3.78 -16.90
N HIS A 47 -10.66 -4.16 -17.46
CA HIS A 47 -10.43 -4.16 -18.90
C HIS A 47 -11.38 -5.12 -19.63
N ARG A 48 -11.64 -6.32 -19.10
CA ARG A 48 -12.58 -7.28 -19.71
C ARG A 48 -13.99 -6.71 -19.75
N ARG A 49 -14.47 -6.14 -18.64
CA ARG A 49 -15.83 -5.56 -18.56
C ARG A 49 -16.07 -4.47 -19.61
N VAL A 50 -15.10 -3.57 -19.80
CA VAL A 50 -15.19 -2.48 -20.80
C VAL A 50 -15.19 -3.04 -22.23
N ARG A 51 -14.45 -4.12 -22.48
CA ARG A 51 -14.29 -4.68 -23.84
C ARG A 51 -15.41 -5.64 -24.24
N GLU A 52 -15.99 -6.38 -23.30
CA GLU A 52 -17.23 -7.13 -23.52
C GLU A 52 -18.35 -6.20 -23.96
N ALA A 53 -18.48 -5.03 -23.32
CA ALA A 53 -19.41 -3.99 -23.74
C ALA A 53 -19.09 -3.40 -25.13
N ALA A 54 -17.82 -3.47 -25.57
CA ALA A 54 -17.36 -2.93 -26.85
C ALA A 54 -17.18 -3.97 -27.97
N GLN A 55 -17.55 -5.25 -27.75
CA GLN A 55 -17.39 -6.38 -28.68
C GLN A 55 -15.96 -6.57 -29.26
N ALA A 56 -14.94 -6.10 -28.54
CA ALA A 56 -13.56 -6.20 -29.02
C ALA A 56 -13.00 -7.63 -28.88
N ARG A 57 -12.23 -8.11 -29.87
CA ARG A 57 -11.62 -9.45 -29.88
C ARG A 57 -10.15 -9.42 -29.42
N GLY A 58 -9.67 -10.47 -28.75
CA GLY A 58 -8.26 -10.69 -28.39
C GLY A 58 -8.03 -11.22 -26.97
N GLU A 59 -6.87 -11.85 -26.72
CA GLU A 59 -6.41 -12.21 -25.37
C GLU A 59 -5.63 -11.04 -24.76
N TYR A 60 -5.90 -10.74 -23.48
CA TYR A 60 -5.20 -9.69 -22.75
C TYR A 60 -4.61 -10.27 -21.47
N ARG A 61 -3.33 -9.97 -21.26
CA ARG A 61 -2.57 -10.39 -20.09
C ARG A 61 -2.07 -9.15 -19.36
N VAL A 62 -2.41 -9.04 -18.08
CA VAL A 62 -1.86 -8.03 -17.18
C VAL A 62 -0.97 -8.76 -16.18
N GLN A 63 0.25 -8.28 -15.99
CA GLN A 63 1.19 -8.83 -15.02
C GLN A 63 1.84 -7.69 -14.23
N PRO A 64 1.94 -7.81 -12.90
CA PRO A 64 2.68 -6.84 -12.11
C PRO A 64 4.18 -6.99 -12.35
N GLN A 65 4.91 -5.87 -12.26
CA GLN A 65 6.37 -5.89 -12.14
C GLN A 65 6.72 -6.11 -10.66
N LEU A 66 7.59 -7.08 -10.40
CA LEU A 66 7.97 -7.51 -9.05
C LEU A 66 9.50 -7.57 -8.91
N PRO A 67 10.06 -7.28 -7.72
CA PRO A 67 9.36 -6.88 -6.50
C PRO A 67 8.78 -5.46 -6.62
N ALA A 68 7.76 -5.15 -5.82
CA ALA A 68 7.21 -3.80 -5.78
C ALA A 68 8.18 -2.82 -5.09
N ASP A 69 8.36 -1.63 -5.67
CA ASP A 69 9.18 -0.57 -5.09
C ASP A 69 8.42 0.16 -3.95
N VAL A 70 9.15 0.55 -2.90
CA VAL A 70 8.62 1.35 -1.79
C VAL A 70 9.04 2.81 -1.97
N MET A 71 8.08 3.70 -2.25
CA MET A 71 8.37 5.13 -2.44
C MET A 71 8.53 5.90 -1.11
N SER A 72 7.73 5.56 -0.10
CA SER A 72 7.66 6.32 1.15
C SER A 72 7.07 5.50 2.29
N VAL A 73 7.52 5.76 3.53
CA VAL A 73 6.96 5.18 4.76
C VAL A 73 6.45 6.31 5.65
N TYR A 74 5.23 6.13 6.17
CA TYR A 74 4.62 7.02 7.15
C TYR A 74 4.09 6.20 8.31
N VAL A 75 4.29 6.69 9.54
CA VAL A 75 3.78 6.04 10.75
C VAL A 75 2.71 6.93 11.37
N LEU A 76 1.50 6.39 11.46
CA LEU A 76 0.38 7.03 12.13
C LEU A 76 0.39 6.57 13.59
N VAL A 77 0.76 7.46 14.50
CA VAL A 77 0.76 7.17 15.95
C VAL A 77 -0.49 7.81 16.56
N PRO A 78 -1.43 7.00 17.08
CA PRO A 78 -2.57 7.55 17.79
C PRO A 78 -2.13 8.13 19.13
N ASP A 79 -2.93 9.05 19.67
CA ASP A 79 -2.72 9.51 21.04
C ASP A 79 -2.91 8.35 22.02
N ARG A 80 -2.05 8.28 23.03
CA ARG A 80 -2.16 7.28 24.09
C ARG A 80 -3.40 7.49 24.96
N GLU A 81 -3.96 8.70 25.01
CA GLU A 81 -5.20 8.97 25.75
C GLU A 81 -6.46 8.51 24.99
N LEU A 82 -6.33 8.05 23.74
CA LEU A 82 -7.43 7.50 22.95
C LEU A 82 -7.65 5.99 23.17
N PHE A 83 -6.83 5.31 24.00
CA PHE A 83 -6.91 3.88 24.28
C PHE A 83 -6.64 3.53 25.76
#